data_AF-A0A968S2Q3-F1
#
_entry.id   AF-A0A968S2Q3-F1
#
_cell.length_a   1.000
_cell.length_b   1.000
_cell.length_c   1.000
_cell.angle_alpha   90.00
_cell.angle_beta   90.00
_cell.angle_gamma   90.00
#
_symmetry.space_group_name_H-M   'P 1'
#
loop_
_entity.id
_entity.type
_entity.pdbx_description
1 polymer ?
#
loop_
_entity_poly.entity_id
_entity_poly.type
_entity_poly.pdbx_seq_one_letter_code
_entity_poly.pdbx_strand_id
1 'polypeptide(L)'
;MKPWEIIRIIIITIIGAVAMFWGQYSLYSTKIIFLGDVPVDRWLAADYTPAALIVFGVCVLSTVAWYFLAAVTPFAMGRDVSRWTLVWWLLGLLPLGSIGVSVFITNRSGDAQFSLIGLFVLDALLLYWLATATSSPEPVKYIPPGAFLIRHKLMGD
;
A
#
# COMPACT_ATOMS: atom_id res chain seq x y z
N MET A 1 -15.81 -15.53 -6.58
CA MET A 1 -15.16 -14.20 -6.67
C MET A 1 -16.22 -13.19 -7.09
N LYS A 2 -16.43 -12.11 -6.33
CA LYS A 2 -17.42 -11.10 -6.73
C LYS A 2 -16.73 -10.08 -7.65
N PRO A 3 -17.23 -9.82 -8.87
CA PRO A 3 -16.60 -8.87 -9.80
C PRO A 3 -16.32 -7.49 -9.19
N TRP A 4 -17.16 -7.06 -8.24
CA TRP A 4 -17.03 -5.79 -7.54
C TRP A 4 -15.80 -5.68 -6.61
N GLU A 5 -15.30 -6.79 -6.07
CA GLU A 5 -14.07 -6.79 -5.24
C GLU A 5 -12.84 -6.43 -6.09
N ILE A 6 -12.77 -7.01 -7.29
CA ILE A 6 -11.68 -6.76 -8.25
C ILE A 6 -11.73 -5.31 -8.74
N ILE A 7 -12.91 -4.81 -9.10
CA ILE A 7 -13.09 -3.42 -9.55
C ILE A 7 -12.59 -2.43 -8.48
N ARG A 8 -12.92 -2.66 -7.20
CA ARG A 8 -12.43 -1.82 -6.10
C ARG A 8 -10.91 -1.86 -5.94
N ILE A 9 -10.29 -3.04 -6.06
CA ILE A 9 -8.81 -3.16 -6.02
C ILE A 9 -8.18 -2.37 -7.17
N ILE A 10 -8.75 -2.44 -8.39
CA ILE A 10 -8.28 -1.68 -9.55
C ILE A 10 -8.40 -0.18 -9.29
N ILE A 11 -9.56 0.30 -8.81
CA ILE A 11 -9.79 1.72 -8.51
C ILE A 11 -8.78 2.21 -7.46
N ILE A 12 -8.60 1.48 -6.35
CA ILE A 12 -7.65 1.86 -5.29
C ILE A 12 -6.22 1.87 -5.83
N THR A 13 -5.86 0.90 -6.66
CA THR A 13 -4.54 0.85 -7.33
C THR A 13 -4.31 2.08 -8.21
N ILE A 14 -5.31 2.48 -9.00
CA ILE A 14 -5.23 3.68 -9.84
C ILE A 14 -5.09 4.94 -8.98
N ILE A 15 -5.88 5.07 -7.91
CA ILE A 15 -5.80 6.21 -6.98
C ILE A 15 -4.40 6.28 -6.35
N GLY A 16 -3.86 5.15 -5.88
CA GLY A 16 -2.51 5.14 -5.32
C GLY A 16 -1.43 5.45 -6.35
N ALA A 17 -1.57 4.98 -7.60
CA ALA A 17 -0.65 5.34 -8.67
C ALA A 17 -0.67 6.85 -8.95
N VAL A 18 -1.85 7.46 -9.00
CA VAL A 18 -2.00 8.92 -9.16
C VAL A 18 -1.42 9.66 -7.96
N ALA A 19 -1.67 9.19 -6.74
CA ALA A 19 -1.15 9.79 -5.52
C ALA A 19 0.39 9.79 -5.50
N MET A 20 1.03 8.66 -5.83
CA MET A 20 2.49 8.53 -5.82
C MET A 20 3.15 9.23 -7.01
N PHE A 21 2.78 8.89 -8.24
CA PHE A 21 3.54 9.32 -9.41
C PHE A 21 3.21 10.74 -9.86
N TRP A 22 2.04 11.27 -9.48
CA TRP A 22 1.66 12.64 -9.79
C TRP A 22 1.56 13.50 -8.54
N GLY A 23 0.74 13.11 -7.55
CA GLY A 23 0.49 13.92 -6.35
C GLY A 23 1.75 14.24 -5.56
N GLN A 24 2.44 13.20 -5.08
CA GLN A 24 3.66 13.33 -4.29
C GLN A 24 4.80 13.92 -5.12
N TYR A 25 4.94 13.51 -6.38
CA TYR A 25 5.91 14.13 -7.30
C TYR A 25 5.71 15.65 -7.36
N SER A 26 4.46 16.10 -7.51
CA SER A 26 4.12 17.53 -7.51
C SER A 26 4.40 18.22 -6.18
N LEU A 27 4.23 17.57 -5.03
CA LEU A 27 4.55 18.17 -3.72
C LEU A 27 6.02 18.58 -3.63
N TYR A 28 6.92 17.76 -4.16
CA TYR A 28 8.35 18.04 -4.18
C TYR A 28 8.72 19.02 -5.30
N SER A 29 8.19 18.84 -6.52
CA SER A 29 8.56 19.71 -7.66
C SER A 29 8.07 21.16 -7.49
N THR A 30 6.92 21.35 -6.85
CA THR A 30 6.40 22.69 -6.50
C THR A 30 7.00 23.26 -5.21
N LYS A 31 7.91 22.52 -4.55
CA LYS A 31 8.57 22.89 -3.29
C LYS A 31 7.61 23.15 -2.13
N ILE A 32 6.43 22.53 -2.15
CA ILE A 32 5.55 22.46 -0.96
C ILE A 32 6.28 21.69 0.14
N ILE A 33 6.94 20.59 -0.23
CA ILE A 33 7.95 19.94 0.60
C ILE A 33 9.31 20.44 0.10
N PHE A 34 10.00 21.19 0.95
CA PHE A 34 11.27 21.82 0.60
C PHE A 34 12.45 20.86 0.82
N LEU A 35 13.37 20.84 -0.15
CA LEU A 35 14.63 20.10 -0.10
C LEU A 35 15.76 21.11 -0.34
N GLY A 36 16.63 21.30 0.66
CA GLY A 36 17.74 22.26 0.61
C GLY A 36 19.07 21.64 0.22
N ASP A 37 19.19 20.32 0.35
CA ASP A 37 20.45 19.57 0.26
C ASP A 37 20.74 18.97 -1.12
N VAL A 38 19.73 18.84 -2.00
CA VAL A 38 19.89 18.24 -3.33
C VAL A 38 19.11 18.99 -4.43
N PRO A 39 19.56 18.93 -5.70
CA PRO A 39 18.77 19.41 -6.84
C PRO A 39 17.50 18.56 -7.02
N VAL A 40 16.33 19.16 -6.74
CA VAL A 40 15.02 18.49 -6.70
C VAL A 40 14.72 17.69 -7.97
N ASP A 41 14.92 18.28 -9.16
CA ASP A 41 14.58 17.59 -10.43
C ASP A 41 15.39 16.33 -10.66
N ARG A 42 16.69 16.34 -10.26
CA ARG A 42 17.55 15.17 -10.37
C ARG A 42 17.19 14.12 -9.33
N TRP A 43 16.93 14.55 -8.08
CA TRP A 43 16.51 13.65 -7.02
C TRP A 43 15.18 12.97 -7.35
N LEU A 44 14.23 13.72 -7.93
CA LEU A 44 12.94 13.18 -8.36
C LEU A 44 13.07 12.05 -9.39
N ALA A 45 13.96 12.23 -10.37
CA ALA A 45 14.18 11.24 -11.42
C ALA A 45 15.05 10.05 -10.96
N ALA A 46 16.11 10.30 -10.19
CA ALA A 46 17.11 9.31 -9.85
C ALA A 46 16.81 8.51 -8.57
N ASP A 47 16.14 9.14 -7.60
CA ASP A 47 15.99 8.59 -6.26
C ASP A 47 14.50 8.31 -5.98
N TYR A 48 13.65 9.34 -6.07
CA TYR A 48 12.22 9.23 -5.76
C TYR A 48 11.47 8.26 -6.68
N THR A 49 11.60 8.42 -8.01
CA THR A 49 10.80 7.64 -8.96
C THR A 49 11.08 6.12 -8.86
N PRO A 50 12.35 5.67 -8.79
CA PRO A 50 12.66 4.26 -8.54
C PRO A 50 12.13 3.78 -7.18
N ALA A 51 12.25 4.59 -6.12
CA ALA A 51 11.72 4.25 -4.80
C ALA A 51 10.21 4.04 -4.83
N ALA A 52 9.48 4.99 -5.44
CA ALA A 52 8.04 4.95 -5.59
C ALA A 52 7.60 3.73 -6.42
N LEU A 53 8.31 3.40 -7.50
CA LEU A 53 8.03 2.19 -8.29
C LEU A 53 8.18 0.89 -7.48
N ILE A 54 9.24 0.79 -6.67
CA ILE A 54 9.47 -0.39 -5.83
C ILE A 54 8.36 -0.52 -4.79
N VAL A 55 8.08 0.55 -4.04
CA VAL A 55 7.05 0.55 -3.00
C VAL A 55 5.67 0.25 -3.59
N PHE A 56 5.32 0.93 -4.69
CA PHE A 56 4.07 0.70 -5.42
C PHE A 56 3.93 -0.75 -5.85
N GLY A 57 4.96 -1.30 -6.52
CA GLY A 57 4.96 -2.67 -7.01
C GLY A 57 4.81 -3.69 -5.88
N VAL A 58 5.55 -3.52 -4.78
CA VAL A 58 5.45 -4.41 -3.62
C VAL A 58 4.08 -4.34 -2.95
N CYS A 59 3.48 -3.14 -2.84
CA CYS A 59 2.13 -2.99 -2.30
C CYS A 59 1.10 -3.73 -3.16
N VAL A 60 1.10 -3.49 -4.48
CA VAL A 60 0.17 -4.12 -5.41
C VAL A 60 0.34 -5.65 -5.40
N LEU A 61 1.57 -6.14 -5.48
CA LEU A 61 1.86 -7.58 -5.44
C LEU A 61 1.40 -8.22 -4.14
N SER A 62 1.59 -7.55 -3.00
CA SER A 62 1.15 -8.06 -1.69
C SER A 62 -0.38 -8.11 -1.58
N THR A 63 -1.07 -7.11 -2.13
CA THR A 63 -2.54 -7.08 -2.21
C THR A 63 -3.09 -8.18 -3.11
N VAL A 64 -2.49 -8.36 -4.28
CA VAL A 64 -2.86 -9.42 -5.23
C VAL A 64 -2.59 -10.80 -4.62
N ALA A 65 -1.44 -10.99 -3.97
CA ALA A 65 -1.10 -12.23 -3.28
C ALA A 65 -2.10 -12.56 -2.17
N TRP A 66 -2.44 -11.58 -1.33
CA TRP A 66 -3.48 -11.74 -0.31
C TRP A 66 -4.80 -12.21 -0.91
N TYR A 67 -5.28 -11.49 -1.93
CA TYR A 67 -6.56 -11.78 -2.57
C TYR A 67 -6.57 -13.17 -3.22
N PHE A 68 -5.49 -13.53 -3.93
CA PHE A 68 -5.39 -14.84 -4.57
C PHE A 68 -5.37 -15.98 -3.55
N LEU A 69 -4.51 -15.89 -2.52
CA LEU A 69 -4.43 -16.88 -1.45
C LEU A 69 -5.79 -17.08 -0.78
N ALA A 70 -6.46 -15.97 -0.44
CA ALA A 70 -7.77 -15.97 0.19
C ALA A 70 -8.90 -16.53 -0.69
N ALA A 71 -8.80 -16.39 -2.00
CA ALA A 71 -9.81 -16.87 -2.94
C ALA A 71 -9.69 -18.38 -3.23
N VAL A 72 -8.48 -18.95 -3.21
CA VAL A 72 -8.23 -20.35 -3.59
C VAL A 72 -8.24 -21.32 -2.41
N THR A 73 -8.04 -20.83 -1.19
CA THR A 73 -7.87 -21.70 -0.03
C THR A 73 -9.19 -21.89 0.72
N PRO A 74 -9.61 -23.13 1.01
CA PRO A 74 -10.79 -23.37 1.84
C PRO A 74 -10.56 -22.85 3.27
N PHE A 75 -11.56 -22.16 3.81
CA PHE A 75 -11.52 -21.58 5.16
C PHE A 75 -12.42 -22.38 6.10
N ALA A 76 -11.85 -23.00 7.12
CA ALA A 76 -12.53 -23.73 8.19
C ALA A 76 -12.47 -22.93 9.51
N MET A 77 -13.64 -22.56 10.06
CA MET A 77 -13.74 -21.63 11.17
C MET A 77 -12.97 -22.05 12.45
N GLY A 78 -12.49 -21.06 13.21
CA GLY A 78 -11.82 -21.22 14.50
C GLY A 78 -10.31 -21.07 14.42
N ARG A 79 -9.59 -22.10 13.96
CA ARG A 79 -8.12 -22.10 13.87
C ARG A 79 -7.60 -21.26 12.70
N ASP A 80 -8.42 -21.08 11.67
CA ASP A 80 -8.01 -20.37 10.46
C ASP A 80 -7.98 -18.85 10.64
N VAL A 81 -8.77 -18.27 11.55
CA VAL A 81 -8.76 -16.81 11.77
C VAL A 81 -7.35 -16.34 12.16
N SER A 82 -6.75 -16.92 13.21
CA SER A 82 -5.40 -16.55 13.66
C SER A 82 -4.34 -16.78 12.58
N ARG A 83 -4.46 -17.87 11.82
CA ARG A 83 -3.56 -18.19 10.71
C ARG A 83 -3.65 -17.13 9.60
N TRP A 84 -4.86 -16.76 9.20
CA TRP A 84 -5.08 -15.75 8.17
C TRP A 84 -4.71 -14.35 8.63
N THR A 85 -4.92 -14.01 9.90
CA THR A 85 -4.41 -12.78 10.49
C THR A 85 -2.89 -12.73 10.41
N LEU A 86 -2.20 -13.82 10.72
CA LEU A 86 -0.75 -13.90 10.58
C LEU A 86 -0.30 -13.78 9.12
N VAL A 87 -0.97 -14.46 8.18
CA VAL A 87 -0.69 -14.33 6.74
C VAL A 87 -0.86 -12.90 6.27
N TRP A 88 -1.92 -12.21 6.71
CA TRP A 88 -2.14 -10.80 6.40
C TRP A 88 -0.97 -9.95 6.91
N TRP A 89 -0.59 -10.09 8.18
CA TRP A 89 0.56 -9.33 8.71
C TRP A 89 1.87 -9.64 8.00
N LEU A 90 2.16 -10.90 7.67
CA LEU A 90 3.37 -11.27 6.93
C LEU A 90 3.42 -10.62 5.55
N LEU A 91 2.29 -10.56 4.84
CA LEU A 91 2.22 -9.84 3.57
C LEU A 91 2.34 -8.33 3.77
N GLY A 92 1.75 -7.77 4.82
CA GLY A 92 1.85 -6.35 5.17
C GLY A 92 3.26 -5.90 5.58
N LEU A 93 4.10 -6.82 6.06
CA LEU A 93 5.51 -6.54 6.31
C LEU A 93 6.31 -6.30 5.03
N LEU A 94 5.87 -6.84 3.87
CA LEU A 94 6.58 -6.64 2.61
C LEU A 94 6.53 -5.17 2.15
N PRO A 95 5.37 -4.48 2.09
CA PRO A 95 5.30 -3.04 1.90
C PRO A 95 6.12 -2.25 2.92
N LEU A 96 6.01 -2.56 4.21
CA LEU A 96 6.75 -1.82 5.23
C LEU A 96 8.27 -1.99 5.07
N GLY A 97 8.71 -3.20 4.75
CA GLY A 97 10.12 -3.50 4.45
C GLY A 97 10.60 -2.80 3.19
N SER A 98 9.78 -2.74 2.14
CA SER A 98 10.15 -2.06 0.89
C SER A 98 10.32 -0.57 1.09
N ILE A 99 9.52 0.08 1.95
CA ILE A 99 9.72 1.48 2.34
C ILE A 99 11.10 1.67 2.95
N GLY A 100 11.45 0.86 3.95
CA GLY A 100 12.75 0.95 4.61
C GLY A 100 13.92 0.76 3.64
N VAL A 101 13.84 -0.27 2.80
CA VAL A 101 14.86 -0.59 1.80
C VAL A 101 14.98 0.50 0.74
N SER A 102 13.86 0.94 0.17
CA SER A 102 13.83 1.98 -0.86
C SER A 102 14.37 3.29 -0.33
N VAL A 103 13.91 3.75 0.84
CA VAL A 103 14.41 5.00 1.43
C VAL A 103 15.89 4.90 1.77
N PHE A 104 16.36 3.80 2.37
CA PHE A 104 17.76 3.68 2.77
C PHE A 104 18.74 3.57 1.59
N ILE A 105 18.33 2.92 0.49
CA ILE A 105 19.21 2.69 -0.67
C ILE A 105 19.18 3.86 -1.65
N THR A 106 18.01 4.44 -1.90
CA THR A 106 17.83 5.40 -2.99
C THR A 106 17.85 6.85 -2.53
N ASN A 107 17.41 7.16 -1.31
CA ASN A 107 17.27 8.55 -0.89
C ASN A 107 18.62 9.15 -0.48
N ARG A 108 19.10 10.11 -1.26
CA ARG A 108 20.34 10.85 -0.98
C ARG A 108 20.11 12.16 -0.23
N SER A 109 18.86 12.52 0.05
CA SER A 109 18.48 13.74 0.77
C SER A 109 18.09 13.42 2.21
N GLY A 110 18.77 14.05 3.17
CA GLY A 110 18.38 13.99 4.57
C GLY A 110 17.07 14.72 4.83
N ASP A 111 16.82 15.81 4.11
CA ASP A 111 15.60 16.61 4.23
C ASP A 111 14.35 15.83 3.77
N ALA A 112 14.49 15.01 2.72
CA ALA A 112 13.38 14.22 2.17
C ALA A 112 12.99 13.02 3.04
N GLN A 113 13.88 12.55 3.92
CA GLN A 113 13.76 11.21 4.50
C GLN A 113 12.48 11.02 5.31
N PHE A 114 12.16 11.99 6.18
CA PHE A 114 10.98 11.91 7.03
C PHE A 114 9.68 11.99 6.24
N SER A 115 9.58 12.96 5.31
CA SER A 115 8.39 13.13 4.47
C SER A 115 8.19 11.93 3.54
N LEU A 116 9.27 11.36 2.99
CA LEU A 116 9.20 10.22 2.09
C LEU A 116 8.71 8.96 2.81
N ILE A 117 9.22 8.68 4.02
CA ILE A 117 8.71 7.58 4.85
C ILE A 117 7.23 7.78 5.15
N GLY A 118 6.84 8.98 5.58
CA GLY A 118 5.45 9.29 5.91
C GLY A 118 4.51 9.08 4.71
N LEU A 119 4.88 9.61 3.55
CA LEU A 119 4.10 9.47 2.32
C LEU A 119 4.01 8.01 1.87
N PHE A 120 5.11 7.27 1.85
CA PHE A 120 5.07 5.86 1.47
C PHE A 120 4.32 4.97 2.46
N VAL A 121 4.30 5.31 3.75
CA VAL A 121 3.43 4.63 4.73
C VAL A 121 1.96 4.90 4.39
N LEU A 122 1.59 6.13 4.01
CA LEU A 122 0.22 6.41 3.54
C LEU A 122 -0.12 5.62 2.28
N ASP A 123 0.83 5.46 1.35
CA ASP A 123 0.64 4.63 0.16
C ASP A 123 0.45 3.16 0.50
N ALA A 124 1.23 2.61 1.43
CA ALA A 124 1.04 1.24 1.90
C ALA A 124 -0.32 1.07 2.59
N LEU A 125 -0.77 2.07 3.37
CA LEU A 125 -2.10 2.06 3.95
C LEU A 125 -3.20 2.10 2.87
N LEU A 126 -3.01 2.86 1.80
CA LEU A 126 -3.97 2.95 0.71
C LEU A 126 -3.99 1.67 -0.16
N LEU A 127 -2.84 1.28 -0.68
CA LEU A 127 -2.69 0.23 -1.69
C LEU A 127 -2.76 -1.18 -1.11
N TYR A 128 -2.35 -1.36 0.15
CA TYR A 128 -2.39 -2.65 0.83
C TYR A 128 -3.50 -2.72 1.88
N TRP A 129 -3.45 -1.89 2.91
CA TRP A 129 -4.41 -2.01 4.02
C TRP A 129 -5.85 -1.73 3.57
N LEU A 130 -6.12 -0.60 2.93
CA LEU A 130 -7.48 -0.22 2.54
C LEU A 130 -8.01 -1.18 1.48
N ALA A 131 -7.20 -1.50 0.45
CA ALA A 131 -7.58 -2.45 -0.59
C ALA A 131 -7.99 -3.81 -0.01
N THR A 132 -7.20 -4.36 0.93
CA THR A 132 -7.53 -5.63 1.57
C THR A 132 -8.73 -5.48 2.52
N ALA A 133 -8.84 -4.40 3.30
CA ALA A 133 -9.96 -4.17 4.19
C ALA A 133 -11.30 -4.07 3.45
N THR A 134 -11.34 -3.42 2.27
CA THR A 134 -12.58 -3.24 1.49
C THR A 134 -12.91 -4.40 0.56
N SER A 135 -11.90 -5.13 0.10
CA SER A 135 -12.05 -6.04 -1.06
C SER A 135 -11.60 -7.48 -0.80
N SER A 136 -11.22 -7.82 0.44
CA SER A 136 -11.00 -9.22 0.84
C SER A 136 -12.20 -10.12 0.53
N PRO A 137 -11.96 -11.37 0.05
CA PRO A 137 -13.01 -12.35 -0.19
C PRO A 137 -13.82 -12.68 1.06
N GLU A 138 -15.07 -13.12 0.86
CA GLU A 138 -16.04 -13.44 1.92
C GLU A 138 -15.47 -14.25 3.11
N PRO A 139 -14.67 -15.32 2.91
CA PRO A 139 -14.18 -16.14 4.02
C PRO A 139 -13.21 -15.41 4.96
N VAL A 140 -12.52 -14.38 4.46
CA VAL A 140 -11.50 -13.62 5.21
C VAL A 140 -11.83 -12.13 5.28
N LYS A 141 -13.08 -11.75 4.99
CA LYS A 141 -13.47 -10.34 4.79
C LYS A 141 -13.25 -9.44 6.02
N TYR A 142 -13.17 -10.02 7.22
CA TYR A 142 -12.92 -9.31 8.48
C TYR A 142 -11.56 -9.58 9.10
N ILE A 143 -10.65 -10.26 8.37
CA ILE A 143 -9.28 -10.46 8.84
C ILE A 143 -8.46 -9.16 8.86
N PRO A 144 -8.50 -8.31 7.81
CA PRO A 144 -7.75 -7.06 7.85
C PRO A 144 -8.24 -6.16 9.00
N PRO A 145 -7.34 -5.55 9.78
CA PRO A 145 -7.71 -4.66 10.88
C PRO A 145 -8.63 -3.53 10.39
N GLY A 146 -9.71 -3.26 11.12
CA GLY A 146 -10.68 -2.20 10.76
C GLY A 146 -11.65 -2.56 9.63
N ALA A 147 -11.51 -3.71 8.97
CA ALA A 147 -12.41 -4.14 7.89
C ALA A 147 -13.88 -4.22 8.34
N PHE A 148 -14.13 -4.67 9.58
CA PHE A 148 -15.48 -4.69 10.15
C PHE A 148 -16.13 -3.30 10.15
N LEU A 149 -15.42 -2.29 10.64
CA LEU A 149 -15.93 -0.92 10.71
C LEU A 149 -16.18 -0.34 9.32
N ILE A 150 -15.24 -0.52 8.40
CA ILE A 150 -15.36 0.01 7.03
C ILE A 150 -16.54 -0.63 6.31
N ARG A 151 -16.65 -1.95 6.36
CA ARG A 151 -17.70 -2.67 5.62
C ARG A 151 -19.08 -2.43 6.20
N HIS A 152 -19.20 -2.52 7.52
CA HIS A 152 -20.49 -2.37 8.17
C HIS A 152 -21.00 -0.92 8.16
N LYS A 153 -20.12 0.07 8.42
CA LYS A 153 -20.55 1.47 8.51
C LYS A 153 -20.51 2.25 7.19
N LEU A 154 -19.54 1.96 6.31
CA LEU A 154 -19.36 2.72 5.07
C LEU A 154 -19.90 2.00 3.84
N MET A 155 -19.99 0.66 3.86
CA MET A 155 -20.42 -0.14 2.71
C MET A 155 -21.80 -0.78 2.87
N GLY A 156 -22.34 -0.81 4.09
CA GLY A 156 -23.67 -1.37 4.38
C GLY A 156 -23.74 -2.90 4.36
N ASP A 157 -22.61 -3.58 4.56
CA ASP A 157 -22.54 -5.04 4.76
C ASP A 157 -23.15 -5.49 6.09
#